data_AF-A0A9P6LX67-F1
#
_entry.id   AF-A0A9P6LX67-F1
#
_cell.length_a   1.000
_cell.length_b   1.000
_cell.length_c   1.000
_cell.angle_alpha   90.00
_cell.angle_beta   90.00
_cell.angle_gamma   90.00
#
_symmetry.space_group_name_H-M   'P 1'
#
loop_
_entity.id
_entity.type
_entity.pdbx_description
1 polymer ?
#
loop_
_entity_poly.entity_id
_entity_poly.type
_entity_poly.pdbx_seq_one_letter_code
_entity_poly.pdbx_strand_id
1 'polypeptide(L)'
;MTPPTTTDHRPHDPEGPPPTPRAHAQYSKIKVEKNTTTQDDDDDDDEDKEEEEEDEYDKRIARTGCAAENEALQLCFAEKHDWRACKDVMIAFRECWKRNGNVQAEE
;
A
#
# COMPACT_ATOMS: atom_id res chain seq x y z
N MET A 1 34.86 -13.88 35.61
CA MET A 1 35.08 -13.61 34.17
C MET A 1 33.74 -13.27 33.57
N THR A 2 33.43 -11.99 33.40
CA THR A 2 32.19 -11.50 32.76
C THR A 2 32.53 -11.01 31.35
N PRO A 3 31.76 -11.34 30.30
CA PRO A 3 31.98 -10.78 28.98
C PRO A 3 31.57 -9.30 28.95
N PRO A 4 32.20 -8.45 28.12
CA PRO A 4 31.72 -7.09 27.92
C PRO A 4 30.44 -7.09 27.09
N THR A 5 29.39 -6.47 27.61
CA THR A 5 28.17 -6.16 26.85
C THR A 5 28.50 -5.08 25.82
N THR A 6 28.72 -5.48 24.57
CA THR A 6 28.76 -4.51 23.46
C THR A 6 27.34 -4.00 23.26
N THR A 7 27.07 -2.79 23.75
CA THR A 7 25.85 -2.09 23.38
C THR A 7 26.13 -1.40 22.05
N ASP A 8 25.78 -2.08 20.97
CA ASP A 8 25.81 -1.55 19.61
C ASP A 8 24.69 -0.48 19.48
N HIS A 9 24.98 0.73 19.95
CA HIS A 9 24.16 1.89 19.63
C HIS A 9 24.49 2.31 18.20
N ARG A 10 23.82 1.70 17.23
CA ARG A 10 23.83 2.18 15.86
C ARG A 10 23.26 3.62 15.85
N PRO A 11 24.04 4.64 15.44
CA PRO A 11 23.52 6.00 15.36
C PRO A 11 22.37 6.05 14.36
N HIS A 12 21.28 6.73 14.74
CA HIS A 12 20.14 6.96 13.87
C HIS A 12 20.56 8.00 12.82
N ASP A 13 20.86 7.53 11.62
CA ASP A 13 21.22 8.36 10.48
C ASP A 13 19.95 9.12 10.01
N PRO A 14 19.88 10.47 10.13
CA PRO A 14 18.70 11.23 9.75
C PRO A 14 18.51 11.38 8.24
N GLU A 15 19.45 10.88 7.42
CA GLU A 15 19.48 11.04 5.97
C GLU A 15 19.41 9.70 5.21
N GLY A 16 18.74 8.70 5.78
CA GLY A 16 18.40 7.49 5.05
C GLY A 16 17.48 7.79 3.85
N PRO A 17 17.66 7.12 2.70
CA PRO A 17 16.68 7.20 1.61
C PRO A 17 15.29 6.79 2.13
N PRO A 18 14.20 7.39 1.61
CA PRO A 18 12.85 7.02 2.02
C PRO A 18 12.67 5.49 1.85
N PRO A 19 11.92 4.83 2.76
CA PRO A 19 11.67 3.40 2.63
C PRO A 19 11.04 3.16 1.26
N THR A 20 11.67 2.30 0.46
CA THR A 20 11.09 1.91 -0.82
C THR A 20 9.78 1.17 -0.54
N PRO A 21 8.71 1.42 -1.32
CA PRO A 21 7.49 0.64 -1.17
C PRO A 21 7.84 -0.84 -1.35
N ARG A 22 7.35 -1.67 -0.43
CA ARG A 22 7.60 -3.11 -0.43
C ARG A 22 7.05 -3.69 -1.72
N ALA A 23 7.91 -3.96 -2.69
CA ALA A 23 7.52 -4.60 -3.93
C ALA A 23 6.90 -5.95 -3.59
N HIS A 24 5.58 -6.10 -3.80
CA HIS A 24 4.90 -7.38 -3.71
C HIS A 24 5.37 -8.24 -4.88
N ALA A 25 6.44 -9.02 -4.65
CA ALA A 25 6.97 -9.99 -5.60
C ALA A 25 6.03 -11.21 -5.70
N GLN A 26 4.82 -11.04 -6.23
CA GLN A 26 3.89 -12.15 -6.45
C GLN A 26 3.05 -12.05 -7.73
N TYR A 27 3.49 -11.30 -8.74
CA TYR A 27 2.92 -11.46 -10.08
C TYR A 27 3.80 -12.38 -10.93
N SER A 28 3.18 -13.40 -11.51
CA SER A 28 3.73 -14.34 -12.52
C SER A 28 4.38 -15.65 -12.01
N LYS A 29 3.57 -16.59 -11.51
CA LYS A 29 3.75 -18.03 -11.82
C LYS A 29 2.40 -18.77 -11.86
N ILE A 30 1.50 -18.38 -12.76
CA ILE A 30 0.48 -19.32 -13.22
C ILE A 30 1.13 -20.14 -14.34
N LYS A 31 1.49 -21.38 -14.02
CA LYS A 31 1.79 -22.40 -15.04
C LYS A 31 0.47 -22.77 -15.70
N VAL A 32 0.22 -22.23 -16.89
CA VAL A 32 -0.87 -22.71 -17.76
C VAL A 32 -0.36 -23.97 -18.47
N GLU A 33 -0.47 -25.12 -17.80
CA GLU A 33 -0.39 -26.41 -18.46
C GLU A 33 -1.80 -26.73 -18.98
N LYS A 34 -1.99 -26.50 -20.28
CA LYS A 34 -3.22 -26.74 -21.03
C LYS A 34 -3.53 -28.24 -21.06
N ASN A 35 -4.62 -28.68 -20.44
CA ASN A 35 -5.25 -29.96 -20.79
C ASN A 35 -6.49 -29.70 -21.66
N THR A 36 -6.36 -30.05 -22.94
CA THR A 36 -7.46 -30.03 -23.89
C THR A 36 -8.49 -31.09 -23.48
N THR A 37 -9.75 -30.68 -23.39
CA THR A 37 -10.94 -31.52 -23.61
C THR A 37 -12.08 -30.60 -24.00
N THR A 38 -12.52 -30.78 -25.25
CA THR A 38 -13.77 -30.33 -25.90
C THR A 38 -14.97 -30.65 -24.97
N GLN A 39 -16.09 -29.94 -24.90
CA GLN A 39 -16.97 -29.53 -26.01
C GLN A 39 -18.18 -28.74 -25.45
N ASP A 40 -18.54 -27.68 -26.18
CA ASP A 40 -19.86 -27.11 -26.52
C ASP A 40 -21.09 -27.25 -25.59
N ASP A 41 -21.77 -26.09 -25.50
CA ASP A 41 -23.21 -25.81 -25.36
C ASP A 41 -23.85 -25.46 -23.99
N ASP A 42 -24.62 -24.35 -24.08
CA ASP A 42 -25.75 -23.86 -23.27
C ASP A 42 -25.52 -22.81 -22.15
N ASP A 43 -26.04 -21.60 -22.45
CA ASP A 43 -26.56 -20.52 -21.61
C ASP A 43 -26.41 -20.63 -20.07
N ASP A 44 -25.70 -19.66 -19.47
CA ASP A 44 -26.17 -19.01 -18.25
C ASP A 44 -25.66 -17.56 -18.21
N ASP A 45 -26.62 -16.65 -18.27
CA ASP A 45 -26.56 -15.21 -18.12
C ASP A 45 -26.19 -14.87 -16.66
N ASP A 46 -24.91 -14.99 -16.28
CA ASP A 46 -24.42 -14.44 -15.01
C ASP A 46 -23.89 -13.03 -15.25
N GLU A 47 -24.87 -12.12 -15.31
CA GLU A 47 -24.84 -10.76 -14.78
C GLU A 47 -23.44 -10.20 -14.53
N ASP A 48 -23.01 -9.40 -15.50
CA ASP A 48 -22.04 -8.33 -15.38
C ASP A 48 -22.09 -7.61 -14.01
N LYS A 49 -21.38 -8.18 -13.05
CA LYS A 49 -20.70 -7.42 -12.02
C LYS A 49 -19.27 -7.31 -12.48
N GLU A 50 -19.02 -6.35 -13.38
CA GLU A 50 -17.89 -5.44 -13.29
C GLU A 50 -17.75 -4.94 -11.84
N GLU A 51 -17.35 -5.82 -10.92
CA GLU A 51 -16.62 -5.43 -9.71
C GLU A 51 -15.32 -4.87 -10.25
N GLU A 52 -15.33 -3.57 -10.61
CA GLU A 52 -14.12 -2.78 -10.81
C GLU A 52 -13.15 -3.21 -9.70
N GLU A 53 -12.02 -3.79 -10.09
CA GLU A 53 -11.10 -4.47 -9.19
C GLU A 53 -10.38 -3.42 -8.33
N GLU A 54 -11.10 -2.76 -7.41
CA GLU A 54 -10.51 -1.84 -6.45
C GLU A 54 -9.52 -2.66 -5.64
N ASP A 55 -8.25 -2.28 -5.72
CA ASP A 55 -7.19 -3.08 -5.15
C ASP A 55 -7.31 -3.11 -3.61
N GLU A 56 -6.61 -4.05 -2.96
CA GLU A 56 -6.68 -4.19 -1.51
C GLU A 56 -6.18 -2.93 -0.77
N TYR A 57 -5.34 -2.12 -1.41
CA TYR A 57 -4.83 -0.86 -0.87
C TYR A 57 -5.93 0.23 -0.89
N ASP A 58 -6.60 0.42 -2.01
CA ASP A 58 -7.67 1.40 -2.18
C ASP A 58 -8.88 1.07 -1.29
N LYS A 59 -9.28 -0.21 -1.23
CA LYS A 59 -10.29 -0.71 -0.28
C LYS A 59 -9.93 -0.39 1.17
N ARG A 60 -8.64 -0.45 1.54
CA ARG A 60 -8.19 -0.10 2.89
C ARG A 60 -8.23 1.41 3.12
N ILE A 61 -7.77 2.22 2.17
CA ILE A 61 -7.81 3.68 2.28
C ILE A 61 -9.25 4.19 2.35
N ALA A 62 -10.17 3.65 1.55
CA ALA A 62 -11.59 4.00 1.61
C ALA A 62 -12.18 3.78 3.01
N ARG A 63 -11.82 2.66 3.66
CA ARG A 63 -12.25 2.33 5.03
C ARG A 63 -11.68 3.23 6.12
N THR A 64 -10.59 3.96 5.85
CA THR A 64 -9.96 4.86 6.84
C THR A 64 -10.72 6.16 7.05
N GLY A 65 -11.59 6.54 6.10
CA GLY A 65 -12.25 7.85 6.05
C GLY A 65 -11.31 9.03 5.75
N CYS A 66 -10.10 8.75 5.23
CA CYS A 66 -9.07 9.75 4.86
C CYS A 66 -8.66 9.63 3.39
N ALA A 67 -9.57 9.14 2.53
CA ALA A 67 -9.29 8.90 1.12
C ALA A 67 -8.95 10.20 0.37
N ALA A 68 -9.63 11.30 0.67
CA ALA A 68 -9.38 12.60 0.04
C ALA A 68 -7.98 13.14 0.33
N GLU A 69 -7.53 13.07 1.58
CA GLU A 69 -6.17 13.50 1.95
C GLU A 69 -5.10 12.55 1.39
N ASN A 70 -5.42 11.26 1.24
CA ASN A 70 -4.53 10.30 0.56
C ASN A 70 -4.38 10.62 -0.93
N GLU A 71 -5.50 10.86 -1.62
CA GLU A 71 -5.51 11.25 -3.04
C GLU A 71 -4.76 12.57 -3.25
N ALA A 72 -4.99 13.58 -2.40
CA ALA A 72 -4.26 14.84 -2.46
C ALA A 72 -2.74 14.62 -2.32
N LEU A 73 -2.31 13.67 -1.49
CA LEU A 73 -0.89 13.35 -1.33
C LEU A 73 -0.32 12.67 -2.58
N GLN A 74 -1.07 11.74 -3.19
CA GLN A 74 -0.71 11.10 -4.45
C GLN A 74 -0.61 12.11 -5.59
N LEU A 75 -1.57 13.02 -5.71
CA LEU A 75 -1.57 14.09 -6.72
C LEU A 75 -0.40 15.05 -6.52
N CYS A 76 -0.11 15.47 -5.28
CA CYS A 76 1.05 16.31 -5.02
C CYS A 76 2.35 15.65 -5.47
N PHE A 77 2.52 14.36 -5.20
CA PHE A 77 3.69 13.62 -5.66
C PHE A 77 3.69 13.44 -7.18
N ALA A 78 2.55 13.20 -7.81
CA ALA A 78 2.45 13.08 -9.26
C ALA A 78 2.83 14.40 -9.97
N GLU A 79 2.51 15.56 -9.38
CA GLU A 79 2.88 16.86 -9.92
C GLU A 79 4.34 17.25 -9.66
N LYS A 80 4.83 17.02 -8.44
CA LYS A 80 6.15 17.51 -7.99
C LYS A 80 7.26 16.49 -8.16
N HIS A 81 6.93 15.20 -8.15
CA HIS A 81 7.85 14.07 -8.04
C HIS A 81 8.83 14.18 -6.86
N ASP A 82 8.47 14.96 -5.83
CA ASP A 82 9.25 15.13 -4.60
C ASP A 82 8.31 15.14 -3.39
N TRP A 83 8.40 14.09 -2.57
CA TRP A 83 7.58 13.94 -1.37
C TRP A 83 7.89 14.99 -0.30
N ARG A 84 9.10 15.59 -0.30
CA ARG A 84 9.47 16.66 0.65
C ARG A 84 8.70 17.94 0.37
N ALA A 85 8.40 18.22 -0.90
CA ALA A 85 7.56 19.34 -1.32
C ALA A 85 6.08 19.15 -0.91
N CYS A 86 5.66 17.92 -0.60
CA CYS A 86 4.30 17.56 -0.20
C CYS A 86 4.10 17.51 1.32
N LYS A 87 5.01 18.12 2.10
CA LYS A 87 4.99 18.08 3.57
C LYS A 87 3.65 18.51 4.17
N ASP A 88 3.06 19.59 3.66
CA ASP A 88 1.82 20.13 4.20
C ASP A 88 0.64 19.18 3.96
N VAL A 89 0.57 18.57 2.78
CA VAL A 89 -0.45 17.56 2.43
C VAL A 89 -0.29 16.31 3.29
N MET A 90 0.95 15.90 3.55
CA MET A 90 1.24 14.77 4.43
C MET A 90 0.86 15.04 5.89
N ILE A 91 1.00 16.29 6.36
CA ILE A 91 0.51 16.68 7.70
C ILE A 91 -1.02 16.57 7.75
N ALA A 92 -1.73 17.08 6.74
CA ALA A 92 -3.19 16.97 6.66
C ALA A 92 -3.66 15.50 6.67
N PHE A 93 -3.01 14.63 5.90
CA PHE A 93 -3.30 13.19 5.93
C PHE A 93 -3.10 12.58 7.32
N ARG A 94 -1.99 12.91 8.00
CA ARG A 94 -1.73 12.43 9.38
C ARG A 94 -2.74 12.94 10.39
N GLU A 95 -3.20 14.17 10.25
CA GLU A 95 -4.24 14.76 11.10
C GLU A 95 -5.58 14.06 10.91
N CYS A 96 -5.99 13.82 9.66
CA CYS A 96 -7.16 12.99 9.36
C CYS A 96 -7.01 11.61 9.98
N TRP A 97 -5.86 10.96 9.78
CA TRP A 97 -5.58 9.62 10.27
C TRP A 97 -5.74 9.51 11.79
N LYS A 98 -5.21 10.50 12.53
CA LYS A 98 -5.39 10.60 13.98
C LYS A 98 -6.83 10.81 14.39
N ARG A 99 -7.54 11.73 13.72
CA ARG A 99 -8.95 12.05 14.01
C ARG A 99 -9.86 10.84 13.82
N ASN A 100 -9.57 10.00 12.83
CA ASN A 100 -10.36 8.82 12.51
C ASN A 100 -9.92 7.58 13.32
N GLY A 101 -9.01 7.74 14.28
CA GLY A 101 -8.61 6.64 15.17
C GLY A 101 -7.77 5.56 14.50
N ASN A 102 -7.20 5.83 13.32
CA ASN A 102 -6.37 4.87 12.58
C ASN A 102 -4.95 4.70 13.19
N VAL A 103 -4.73 5.22 14.41
CA VAL A 103 -3.47 5.07 15.15
C VAL A 103 -3.28 3.61 15.53
N GLN A 104 -2.43 2.89 14.79
CA GLN A 104 -1.95 1.59 15.24
C GLN A 104 -1.07 1.84 16.46
N ALA A 105 -1.31 1.14 17.56
CA ALA A 105 -0.34 1.05 18.64
C ALA A 105 0.86 0.27 18.10
N GLU A 106 1.99 0.94 17.92
CA GLU A 106 3.26 0.25 17.69
C GLU A 106 3.62 -0.46 19.01
N GLU A 107 3.46 -1.78 19.04
CA GLU A 107 4.02 -2.67 20.09
C GLU A 107 5.42 -3.15 19.66
#